data_AF-A0A1H4C478-F1
#
_entry.id   AF-A0A1H4C478-F1
#
_cell.length_a   1.000
_cell.length_b   1.000
_cell.length_c   1.000
_cell.angle_alpha   90.00
_cell.angle_beta   90.00
_cell.angle_gamma   90.00
#
_symmetry.space_group_name_H-M   'P 1'
#
loop_
_entity.id
_entity.type
_entity.pdbx_description
1 polymer ?
#
loop_
_entity_poly.entity_id
_entity_poly.type
_entity_poly.pdbx_seq_one_letter_code
_entity_poly.pdbx_strand_id
1 'polypeptide(L)'
;MSIFSRLGRRLSPLARGESGLTLIEILVAMTIFGIVSVGIAAGVTASLVNVRDSRDRETALNLAASQIDLVRSVSDVFTVNDTPTATNVVVGGVTFHVSRSTNWEPFNGGDGDCGSNSAGSTLQYKRVKVTVTWDGMRNDTVPAVADTLLAPNSRINDPTKGTILVHVFGPDGTDRSGIAVNAVPTPGVTGNTAAALTVTPANTDVQGCSYILKVTPGTYDVTVTKAGYIADDNKTLGSATKTVGVAQGTSASAAFQFDNAGLFSSALAVNAAPTPGILVPTNLDLSYLSTYGNYVRPYTGSAVPLHPYADGYTVLAGKYVDSVTSSQVCPALDPEAWPDTTVGSVTYSGHRPDPVAASPGQPAANTAKVTMGVITVVLNKANGAYINAVSQSAATTSGNPGCPVAMSYTFGSKVTGSSQSVTLALPWGTWKLYQGGSSTATTSQIGNSGMTPSTGTTIIKESSNAVTFDPRVAS
;
A
#
# COMPACT_ATOMS: atom_id res chain seq x y z
N MET A 1 -41.87 -19.40 94.09
CA MET A 1 -43.08 -18.57 93.92
C MET A 1 -43.89 -19.20 92.78
N SER A 2 -44.75 -20.15 93.13
CA SER A 2 -46.21 -19.97 93.17
C SER A 2 -46.86 -19.99 91.78
N ILE A 3 -47.20 -21.18 91.25
CA ILE A 3 -48.57 -21.78 91.22
C ILE A 3 -49.45 -21.18 90.09
N PHE A 4 -49.85 -21.98 89.09
CA PHE A 4 -51.24 -22.46 88.91
C PHE A 4 -51.43 -23.27 87.62
N SER A 5 -51.75 -24.54 87.83
CA SER A 5 -52.45 -25.45 86.93
C SER A 5 -53.91 -25.03 86.68
N ARG A 6 -54.46 -25.34 85.50
CA ARG A 6 -55.72 -26.09 85.24
C ARG A 6 -56.25 -25.75 83.83
N LEU A 7 -56.32 -26.72 82.92
CA LEU A 7 -57.43 -27.66 82.68
C LEU A 7 -58.62 -27.02 81.94
N GLY A 8 -58.88 -27.52 80.72
CA GLY A 8 -60.26 -27.79 80.29
C GLY A 8 -60.76 -27.11 79.02
N ARG A 9 -60.69 -27.88 77.92
CA ARG A 9 -61.85 -28.27 77.10
C ARG A 9 -62.54 -27.15 76.28
N ARG A 10 -62.43 -27.26 74.96
CA ARG A 10 -63.57 -27.56 74.05
C ARG A 10 -63.09 -27.63 72.60
N LEU A 11 -63.00 -28.86 72.10
CA LEU A 11 -63.21 -29.15 70.69
C LEU A 11 -64.60 -28.61 70.31
N SER A 12 -64.63 -27.69 69.36
CA SER A 12 -65.82 -27.33 68.60
C SER A 12 -65.44 -27.55 67.13
N PRO A 13 -66.09 -28.48 66.40
CA PRO A 13 -65.89 -28.60 64.97
C PRO A 13 -66.62 -27.42 64.35
N LEU A 14 -65.88 -26.35 64.02
CA LEU A 14 -66.43 -25.33 63.15
C LEU A 14 -66.64 -25.98 61.80
N ALA A 15 -67.93 -26.10 61.48
CA ALA A 15 -68.50 -26.57 60.25
C ALA A 15 -67.57 -26.28 59.08
N ARG A 16 -67.26 -27.37 58.37
CA ARG A 16 -66.69 -27.37 57.03
C ARG A 16 -67.65 -26.56 56.16
N GLY A 17 -67.42 -25.25 56.10
CA GLY A 17 -68.00 -24.39 55.08
C GLY A 17 -67.31 -24.74 53.77
N GLU A 18 -67.80 -25.79 53.12
CA GLU A 18 -67.62 -25.96 51.68
C GLU A 18 -68.36 -24.80 50.99
N SER A 19 -67.79 -23.60 51.08
CA SER A 19 -68.13 -22.53 50.15
C SER A 19 -67.57 -23.00 48.82
N GLY A 20 -68.48 -23.33 47.90
CA GLY A 20 -68.11 -23.73 46.55
C GLY A 20 -67.12 -22.72 45.95
N LEU A 21 -66.05 -23.25 45.35
CA LEU A 21 -65.06 -22.47 44.61
C LEU A 21 -65.80 -21.48 43.70
N THR A 22 -65.61 -20.18 43.94
CA THR A 22 -66.20 -19.18 43.05
C THR A 22 -65.48 -19.24 41.71
N LEU A 23 -66.22 -19.11 40.60
CA LEU A 23 -65.67 -19.20 39.24
C LEU A 23 -64.53 -18.18 39.01
N ILE A 24 -64.60 -17.04 39.72
CA ILE A 24 -63.58 -15.99 39.72
C ILE A 24 -62.30 -16.38 40.46
N GLU A 25 -62.39 -17.17 41.53
CA GLU A 25 -61.23 -17.61 42.32
C GLU A 25 -60.40 -18.65 41.55
N ILE A 26 -61.04 -19.52 40.78
CA ILE A 26 -60.35 -20.42 39.84
C ILE A 26 -59.66 -19.63 38.72
N LEU A 27 -60.30 -18.58 38.20
CA LEU A 27 -59.73 -17.74 37.14
C LEU A 27 -58.51 -16.95 37.63
N VAL A 28 -58.58 -16.35 38.82
CA VAL A 28 -57.45 -15.64 39.44
C VAL A 28 -56.31 -16.60 39.77
N ALA A 29 -56.62 -17.77 40.34
CA ALA A 29 -55.61 -18.78 40.65
C ALA A 29 -54.89 -19.29 39.39
N MET A 30 -55.61 -19.54 38.30
CA MET A 30 -55.02 -19.92 37.01
C MET A 30 -54.14 -18.81 36.42
N THR A 31 -54.54 -17.54 36.58
CA THR A 31 -53.77 -16.40 36.08
C THR A 31 -52.45 -16.23 36.83
N ILE A 32 -52.49 -16.26 38.17
CA ILE A 32 -51.29 -16.17 39.01
C ILE A 32 -50.37 -17.37 38.76
N PHE A 33 -50.94 -18.58 38.71
CA PHE A 33 -50.19 -19.80 38.39
C PHE A 33 -49.52 -19.72 37.02
N GLY A 34 -50.21 -19.16 36.02
CA GLY A 34 -49.66 -18.92 34.68
C GLY A 34 -48.45 -17.99 34.71
N ILE A 35 -48.55 -16.84 35.39
CA ILE A 35 -47.44 -15.87 35.51
C ILE A 35 -46.23 -16.51 36.22
N VAL A 36 -46.47 -17.22 37.33
CA VAL A 36 -45.39 -17.88 38.09
C VAL A 36 -44.74 -18.99 37.28
N SER A 37 -45.53 -19.77 36.54
CA SER A 37 -45.04 -20.86 35.69
C SER A 37 -44.17 -20.35 34.53
N VAL A 38 -44.54 -19.24 33.90
CA VAL A 38 -43.71 -18.59 32.86
C VAL A 38 -42.39 -18.09 33.46
N GLY A 39 -42.43 -17.50 34.65
CA GLY A 39 -41.21 -17.07 35.36
C GLY A 39 -40.26 -18.22 35.66
N ILE A 40 -40.78 -19.36 36.15
CA ILE A 40 -39.99 -20.56 36.44
C ILE A 40 -39.44 -21.15 35.14
N ALA A 41 -40.26 -21.27 34.10
CA ALA A 41 -39.84 -21.79 32.79
C ALA A 41 -38.70 -20.95 32.21
N ALA A 42 -38.84 -19.62 32.22
CA ALA A 42 -37.79 -18.70 31.78
C ALA A 42 -36.51 -18.83 32.60
N GLY A 43 -36.62 -18.98 33.93
CA GLY A 43 -35.48 -19.20 34.82
C GLY A 43 -34.74 -20.51 34.55
N VAL A 44 -35.47 -21.59 34.27
CA VAL A 44 -34.89 -22.89 33.88
C VAL A 44 -34.21 -22.80 32.52
N THR A 45 -34.84 -22.18 31.52
CA THR A 45 -34.22 -21.98 30.21
C THR A 45 -32.95 -21.14 30.30
N ALA A 46 -32.96 -20.05 31.07
CA ALA A 46 -31.77 -19.22 31.30
C ALA A 46 -30.65 -20.02 31.96
N SER A 47 -30.99 -20.85 32.96
CA SER A 47 -30.03 -21.72 33.64
C SER A 47 -29.45 -22.78 32.70
N LEU A 48 -30.27 -23.42 31.87
CA LEU A 48 -29.83 -24.39 30.86
C LEU A 48 -28.91 -23.77 29.83
N VAL A 49 -29.20 -22.55 29.37
CA VAL A 49 -28.33 -21.81 28.45
C VAL A 49 -26.99 -21.50 29.11
N ASN A 50 -26.97 -21.07 30.38
CA ASN A 50 -25.73 -20.81 31.11
C ASN A 50 -24.89 -22.09 31.33
N VAL A 51 -25.54 -23.22 31.60
CA VAL A 51 -24.86 -24.52 31.72
C VAL A 51 -24.28 -24.96 30.38
N ARG A 52 -25.03 -24.79 29.28
CA ARG A 52 -24.53 -25.08 27.93
C ARG A 52 -23.32 -24.20 27.58
N ASP A 53 -23.43 -22.89 27.81
CA ASP A 53 -22.34 -21.94 27.56
C ASP A 53 -21.10 -22.27 28.40
N SER A 54 -21.28 -22.67 29.66
CA SER A 54 -20.16 -23.11 30.52
C SER A 54 -19.47 -24.36 29.97
N ARG A 55 -20.23 -25.35 29.48
CA ARG A 55 -19.69 -26.57 28.87
C ARG A 55 -18.98 -26.30 27.55
N ASP A 56 -19.55 -25.43 26.72
CA ASP A 56 -18.94 -25.02 25.46
C ASP A 56 -17.65 -24.26 25.74
N ARG A 57 -17.61 -23.39 26.76
CA ARG A 57 -16.40 -22.69 27.20
C ARG A 57 -15.33 -23.61 27.75
N GLU A 58 -15.68 -24.64 28.53
CA GLU A 58 -14.74 -25.67 28.98
C GLU A 58 -14.11 -26.41 27.78
N THR A 59 -14.93 -26.75 26.79
CA THR A 59 -14.46 -27.37 25.54
C THR A 59 -13.54 -26.42 24.78
N ALA A 60 -13.90 -25.14 24.66
CA ALA A 60 -13.10 -24.12 24.00
C ALA A 60 -11.74 -23.91 24.70
N LEU A 61 -11.69 -23.93 26.04
CA LEU A 61 -10.45 -23.86 26.82
C LEU A 61 -9.57 -25.09 26.60
N ASN A 62 -10.15 -26.29 26.54
CA ASN A 62 -9.41 -27.51 26.22
C ASN A 62 -8.85 -27.48 24.79
N LEU A 63 -9.62 -26.96 23.82
CA LEU A 63 -9.14 -26.75 22.45
C LEU A 63 -8.00 -25.71 22.42
N ALA A 64 -8.13 -24.60 23.15
CA ALA A 64 -7.08 -23.59 23.25
C ALA A 64 -5.80 -24.17 23.86
N ALA A 65 -5.92 -24.94 24.96
CA ALA A 65 -4.79 -25.61 25.60
C ALA A 65 -4.13 -26.64 24.66
N SER A 66 -4.92 -27.46 23.96
CA SER A 66 -4.41 -28.42 22.99
C SER A 66 -3.63 -27.75 21.86
N GLN A 67 -4.07 -26.56 21.41
CA GLN A 67 -3.32 -25.78 20.41
C GLN A 67 -2.03 -25.19 20.96
N ILE A 68 -2.03 -24.74 22.22
CA ILE A 68 -0.80 -24.31 22.89
C ILE A 68 0.19 -25.47 22.99
N ASP A 69 -0.26 -26.67 23.34
CA ASP A 69 0.60 -27.86 23.41
C ASP A 69 1.14 -28.24 22.02
N LEU A 70 0.31 -28.16 20.97
CA LEU A 70 0.75 -28.34 19.60
C LEU A 70 1.84 -27.33 19.23
N VAL A 71 1.62 -26.06 19.53
CA VAL A 71 2.59 -24.98 19.27
C VAL A 71 3.89 -25.19 20.06
N ARG A 72 3.82 -25.63 21.31
CA ARG A 72 5.00 -25.98 22.14
C ARG A 72 5.75 -27.20 21.65
N SER A 73 5.08 -28.10 20.92
CA SER A 73 5.72 -29.29 20.33
C SER A 73 6.55 -28.97 19.07
N VAL A 74 6.40 -27.76 18.51
CA VAL A 74 7.15 -27.34 17.32
C VAL A 74 8.61 -27.09 17.67
N SER A 75 9.52 -27.70 16.92
CA SER A 75 10.97 -27.59 17.13
C SER A 75 11.55 -26.27 16.61
N ASP A 76 10.89 -25.64 15.64
CA ASP A 76 11.30 -24.37 15.04
C ASP A 76 10.24 -23.29 15.25
N VAL A 77 10.52 -22.37 16.17
CA VAL A 77 9.66 -21.23 16.51
C VAL A 77 9.38 -20.31 15.31
N PHE A 78 10.27 -20.27 14.31
CA PHE A 78 10.08 -19.45 13.11
C PHE A 78 8.99 -19.99 12.18
N THR A 79 8.56 -21.24 12.36
CA THR A 79 7.46 -21.85 11.59
C THR A 79 6.07 -21.63 12.21
N VAL A 80 6.04 -21.14 13.46
CA VAL A 80 4.78 -20.93 14.19
C VAL A 80 4.19 -19.59 13.79
N ASN A 81 3.31 -19.57 12.78
CA ASN A 81 2.76 -18.34 12.24
C ASN A 81 1.28 -18.14 12.61
N ASP A 82 0.79 -16.94 12.31
CA ASP A 82 -0.63 -16.60 12.41
C ASP A 82 -1.50 -17.53 11.58
N THR A 83 -2.71 -17.78 12.06
CA THR A 83 -3.77 -18.43 11.30
C THR A 83 -4.88 -17.41 11.07
N PRO A 84 -4.77 -16.58 10.01
CA PRO A 84 -5.73 -15.50 9.76
C PRO A 84 -7.15 -16.04 9.54
N THR A 85 -7.27 -17.26 9.01
CA THR A 85 -8.53 -18.01 8.97
C THR A 85 -8.60 -18.96 10.15
N ALA A 86 -9.68 -18.85 10.93
CA ALA A 86 -9.91 -19.77 12.04
C ALA A 86 -10.12 -21.20 11.52
N THR A 87 -9.52 -22.17 12.22
CA THR A 87 -9.74 -23.59 11.95
C THR A 87 -11.01 -24.04 12.67
N ASN A 88 -11.93 -24.66 11.93
CA ASN A 88 -13.18 -25.15 12.48
C ASN A 88 -12.99 -26.55 13.06
N VAL A 89 -13.37 -26.74 14.33
CA VAL A 89 -13.33 -28.02 15.03
C VAL A 89 -14.72 -28.32 15.58
N VAL A 90 -15.32 -29.45 15.19
CA VAL A 90 -16.64 -29.84 15.67
C VAL A 90 -16.50 -30.77 16.88
N VAL A 91 -17.05 -30.36 18.02
CA VAL A 91 -17.08 -31.17 19.25
C VAL A 91 -18.50 -31.17 19.80
N GLY A 92 -19.07 -32.36 20.03
CA GLY A 92 -20.42 -32.48 20.59
C GLY A 92 -21.52 -31.82 19.74
N GLY A 93 -21.31 -31.65 18.43
CA GLY A 93 -22.27 -31.00 17.52
C GLY A 93 -22.21 -29.47 17.50
N VAL A 94 -21.29 -28.85 18.24
CA VAL A 94 -21.00 -27.41 18.17
C VAL A 94 -19.71 -27.19 17.37
N THR A 95 -19.70 -26.20 16.48
CA THR A 95 -18.49 -25.79 15.76
C THR A 95 -17.74 -24.76 16.60
N PHE A 96 -16.45 -25.03 16.83
CA PHE A 96 -15.52 -24.11 17.45
C PHE A 96 -14.60 -23.53 16.38
N HIS A 97 -14.37 -22.22 16.42
CA HIS A 97 -13.46 -21.49 15.54
C HIS A 97 -12.20 -21.15 16.31
N VAL A 98 -11.10 -21.81 15.94
CA VAL A 98 -9.80 -21.68 16.60
C VAL A 98 -8.89 -20.78 15.76
N SER A 99 -8.48 -19.64 16.29
CA SER A 99 -7.51 -18.74 15.65
C SER A 99 -6.27 -18.56 16.52
N ARG A 100 -5.13 -18.37 15.86
CA ARG A 100 -3.83 -18.11 16.47
C ARG A 100 -3.25 -16.81 15.91
N SER A 101 -2.83 -15.93 16.82
CA SER A 101 -2.03 -14.75 16.53
C SER A 101 -0.68 -14.88 17.23
N THR A 102 0.38 -14.47 16.55
CA THR A 102 1.76 -14.62 16.98
C THR A 102 2.48 -13.30 16.82
N ASN A 103 3.34 -12.96 17.79
CA ASN A 103 4.16 -11.77 17.67
C ASN A 103 5.52 -11.96 18.30
N TRP A 104 6.53 -11.27 17.77
CA TRP A 104 7.86 -11.26 18.37
C TRP A 104 7.94 -10.21 19.46
N GLU A 105 8.39 -10.64 20.64
CA GLU A 105 8.58 -9.81 21.81
C GLU A 105 10.09 -9.61 22.05
N PRO A 106 10.61 -8.38 21.89
CA PRO A 106 11.94 -8.01 22.33
C PRO A 106 11.99 -7.87 23.86
N PHE A 107 13.19 -7.86 24.44
CA PHE A 107 13.40 -7.75 25.90
C PHE A 107 12.76 -6.51 26.55
N ASN A 108 12.53 -5.43 25.79
CA ASN A 108 11.90 -4.21 26.27
C ASN A 108 10.36 -4.20 26.11
N GLY A 109 9.74 -5.32 25.71
CA GLY A 109 8.28 -5.50 25.66
C GLY A 109 7.55 -4.72 24.57
N GLY A 110 8.22 -4.42 23.45
CA GLY A 110 7.62 -3.74 22.31
C GLY A 110 7.25 -4.68 21.17
N ASP A 111 5.96 -4.86 20.90
CA ASP A 111 5.42 -5.69 19.81
C ASP A 111 5.89 -5.23 18.41
N GLY A 112 6.67 -6.03 17.66
CA GLY A 112 7.23 -5.60 16.36
C GLY A 112 7.11 -6.52 15.16
N ASP A 113 6.98 -5.94 13.97
CA ASP A 113 6.83 -6.62 12.68
C ASP A 113 8.06 -7.48 12.38
N CYS A 114 7.91 -8.81 12.37
CA CYS A 114 9.02 -9.77 12.34
C CYS A 114 10.06 -9.59 13.48
N GLY A 115 9.66 -8.89 14.55
CA GLY A 115 10.50 -8.50 15.69
C GLY A 115 11.44 -7.31 15.41
N SER A 116 11.13 -6.49 14.40
CA SER A 116 12.00 -5.43 13.87
C SER A 116 12.02 -4.10 14.64
N ASN A 117 11.32 -3.98 15.78
CA ASN A 117 11.02 -2.70 16.43
C ASN A 117 12.18 -1.80 16.82
N SER A 118 13.43 -2.26 16.76
CA SER A 118 14.62 -1.40 16.83
C SER A 118 15.84 -2.17 16.32
N ALA A 119 16.61 -1.56 15.41
CA ALA A 119 17.96 -2.03 15.10
C ALA A 119 18.79 -2.10 16.41
N GLY A 120 19.46 -3.22 16.66
CA GLY A 120 20.20 -3.46 17.90
C GLY A 120 19.41 -4.20 18.99
N SER A 121 18.12 -4.48 18.78
CA SER A 121 17.34 -5.34 19.69
C SER A 121 17.73 -6.82 19.53
N THR A 122 17.40 -7.61 20.56
CA THR A 122 17.53 -9.08 20.52
C THR A 122 16.14 -9.69 20.45
N LEU A 123 15.86 -10.49 19.41
CA LEU A 123 14.71 -11.38 19.43
C LEU A 123 14.89 -12.40 20.56
N GLN A 124 13.93 -12.47 21.48
CA GLN A 124 14.01 -13.41 22.60
C GLN A 124 12.84 -14.40 22.62
N TYR A 125 11.61 -13.94 22.42
CA TYR A 125 10.43 -14.81 22.54
C TYR A 125 9.41 -14.54 21.42
N LYS A 126 8.74 -15.59 20.95
CA LYS A 126 7.53 -15.46 20.13
C LYS A 126 6.31 -15.67 21.04
N ARG A 127 5.52 -14.62 21.26
CA ARG A 127 4.23 -14.70 21.95
C ARG A 127 3.22 -15.36 21.04
N VAL A 128 2.46 -16.31 21.55
CA VAL A 128 1.42 -17.02 20.82
C VAL A 128 0.14 -16.97 21.62
N LYS A 129 -0.85 -16.25 21.07
CA LYS A 129 -2.19 -16.16 21.61
C LYS A 129 -3.13 -17.00 20.76
N VAL A 130 -3.79 -17.97 21.38
CA VAL A 130 -4.85 -18.77 20.77
C VAL A 130 -6.18 -18.24 21.29
N THR A 131 -7.10 -17.95 20.38
CA THR A 131 -8.48 -17.53 20.69
C THR A 131 -9.44 -18.54 20.10
N VAL A 132 -10.40 -18.99 20.91
CA VAL A 132 -11.43 -19.94 20.49
C VAL A 132 -12.81 -19.32 20.73
N THR A 133 -13.60 -19.27 19.67
CA THR A 133 -15.02 -18.89 19.67
C THR A 133 -15.86 -20.07 19.20
N TRP A 134 -17.18 -20.02 19.34
CA TRP A 134 -18.06 -21.12 18.93
C TRP A 134 -19.42 -20.65 18.43
N ASP A 135 -20.07 -21.51 17.65
CA ASP A 135 -21.43 -21.28 17.15
C ASP A 135 -22.41 -21.12 18.32
N GLY A 136 -23.20 -20.04 18.29
CA GLY A 136 -24.19 -19.74 19.34
C GLY A 136 -23.59 -19.10 20.60
N MET A 137 -22.31 -18.71 20.57
CA MET A 137 -21.70 -17.87 21.60
C MET A 137 -22.45 -16.55 21.75
N ARG A 138 -22.71 -16.12 22.99
CA ARG A 138 -23.39 -14.86 23.26
C ARG A 138 -22.45 -13.68 23.02
N ASN A 139 -23.01 -12.54 22.59
CA ASN A 139 -22.25 -11.31 22.32
C ASN A 139 -21.46 -10.79 23.54
N ASP A 140 -21.94 -11.03 24.76
CA ASP A 140 -21.28 -10.58 26.00
C ASP A 140 -20.35 -11.64 26.60
N THR A 141 -20.28 -12.85 26.01
CA THR A 141 -19.36 -13.89 26.47
C THR A 141 -17.95 -13.58 25.97
N VAL A 142 -16.96 -13.69 26.85
CA VAL A 142 -15.54 -13.52 26.47
C VAL A 142 -15.03 -14.81 25.83
N PRO A 143 -14.37 -14.75 24.66
CA PRO A 143 -13.76 -15.92 24.03
C PRO A 143 -12.81 -16.67 24.96
N ALA A 144 -12.65 -17.97 24.74
CA ALA A 144 -11.61 -18.71 25.43
C ALA A 144 -10.25 -18.31 24.84
N VAL A 145 -9.33 -17.86 25.69
CA VAL A 145 -8.00 -17.39 25.28
C VAL A 145 -6.94 -18.13 26.08
N ALA A 146 -5.90 -18.59 25.39
CA ALA A 146 -4.69 -19.11 26.00
C ALA A 146 -3.47 -18.40 25.38
N ASP A 147 -2.48 -18.09 26.21
CA ASP A 147 -1.25 -17.41 25.79
C ASP A 147 -0.03 -18.22 26.25
N THR A 148 1.01 -18.23 25.42
CA THR A 148 2.31 -18.79 25.76
C THR A 148 3.42 -17.99 25.10
N LEU A 149 4.57 -17.95 25.76
CA LEU A 149 5.81 -17.51 25.14
C LEU A 149 6.59 -18.74 24.66
N LEU A 150 7.03 -18.71 23.41
CA LEU A 150 7.95 -19.69 22.85
C LEU A 150 9.36 -19.11 22.85
N ALA A 151 10.27 -19.81 23.53
CA ALA A 151 11.70 -19.55 23.43
C ALA A 151 12.27 -20.40 22.27
N PRO A 152 13.12 -19.82 21.42
CA PRO A 152 13.84 -20.58 20.40
C PRO A 152 14.77 -21.61 21.06
N ASN A 153 14.87 -22.82 20.48
CA ASN A 153 15.68 -23.93 21.00
C ASN A 153 17.20 -23.67 20.99
N SER A 154 17.65 -22.63 20.29
CA SER A 154 19.02 -22.14 20.35
C SER A 154 18.99 -20.62 20.38
N ARG A 155 20.04 -19.98 20.91
CA ARG A 155 20.11 -18.51 20.87
C ARG A 155 20.02 -18.06 19.40
N ILE A 156 18.95 -17.33 19.06
CA ILE A 156 18.81 -16.64 17.77
C ILE A 156 20.04 -15.75 17.56
N ASN A 157 20.48 -15.07 18.62
CA ASN A 157 21.67 -14.24 18.63
C ASN A 157 22.83 -15.00 19.31
N ASP A 158 23.70 -15.59 18.49
CA ASP A 158 25.03 -16.04 18.93
C ASP A 158 25.83 -14.79 19.37
N PRO A 159 26.48 -14.79 20.55
CA PRO A 159 27.19 -13.63 21.06
C PRO A 159 28.36 -13.20 20.16
N THR A 160 28.73 -13.95 19.13
CA THR A 160 29.77 -13.65 18.13
C THR A 160 29.23 -13.41 16.71
N LYS A 161 27.93 -13.65 16.47
CA LYS A 161 27.25 -13.46 15.19
C LYS A 161 26.11 -12.46 15.33
N GLY A 162 25.44 -12.13 14.24
CA GLY A 162 24.20 -11.37 14.28
C GLY A 162 23.08 -12.06 13.51
N THR A 163 21.96 -11.35 13.44
CA THR A 163 20.75 -11.80 12.74
C THR A 163 20.23 -10.66 11.86
N ILE A 164 19.75 -10.97 10.66
CA ILE A 164 19.03 -10.02 9.81
C ILE A 164 17.55 -10.45 9.75
N LEU A 165 16.67 -9.52 10.09
CA LEU A 165 15.22 -9.64 10.03
C LEU A 165 14.74 -8.96 8.76
N VAL A 166 14.02 -9.70 7.92
CA VAL A 166 13.46 -9.18 6.68
C VAL A 166 11.94 -9.18 6.78
N HIS A 167 11.34 -8.03 6.53
CA HIS A 167 9.88 -7.88 6.46
C HIS A 167 9.51 -7.33 5.09
N VAL A 168 8.54 -7.97 4.44
CA VAL A 168 8.05 -7.55 3.13
C VAL A 168 6.55 -7.35 3.21
N PHE A 169 6.10 -6.15 2.87
CA PHE A 169 4.69 -5.74 2.94
C PHE A 169 4.31 -4.94 1.68
N GLY A 170 3.00 -4.87 1.40
CA GLY A 170 2.44 -4.09 0.30
C GLY A 170 2.14 -2.64 0.68
N PRO A 171 1.75 -1.79 -0.29
CA PRO A 171 1.31 -0.42 -0.02
C PRO A 171 0.03 -0.34 0.83
N ASP A 172 -0.71 -1.44 0.94
CA ASP A 172 -1.88 -1.59 1.81
C ASP A 172 -1.49 -1.97 3.26
N GLY A 173 -0.19 -2.09 3.57
CA GLY A 173 0.32 -2.51 4.86
C GLY A 173 0.16 -4.01 5.13
N THR A 174 -0.31 -4.80 4.15
CA THR A 174 -0.47 -6.24 4.33
C THR A 174 0.78 -7.01 3.93
N ASP A 175 1.04 -8.11 4.62
CA ASP A 175 2.26 -8.89 4.43
C ASP A 175 2.35 -9.57 3.05
N ARG A 176 3.57 -9.81 2.58
CA ARG A 176 3.86 -10.43 1.28
C ARG A 176 4.65 -11.71 1.46
N SER A 177 3.98 -12.83 1.24
CA SER A 177 4.56 -14.18 1.34
C SER A 177 5.22 -14.66 0.04
N GLY A 178 6.11 -15.63 0.19
CA GLY A 178 6.80 -16.30 -0.91
C GLY A 178 7.78 -15.42 -1.67
N ILE A 179 8.27 -14.33 -1.06
CA ILE A 179 9.28 -13.44 -1.63
C ILE A 179 10.66 -14.04 -1.35
N ALA A 180 11.49 -14.19 -2.38
CA ALA A 180 12.83 -14.73 -2.19
C ALA A 180 13.76 -13.68 -1.57
N VAL A 181 14.52 -14.09 -0.56
CA VAL A 181 15.39 -13.22 0.25
C VAL A 181 16.84 -13.67 0.11
N ASN A 182 17.75 -12.71 -0.05
CA ASN A 182 19.18 -12.94 -0.05
C ASN A 182 19.91 -11.81 0.67
N ALA A 183 21.11 -12.04 1.16
CA ALA A 183 22.01 -10.98 1.61
C ALA A 183 23.45 -11.27 1.20
N VAL A 184 24.17 -10.23 0.77
CA VAL A 184 25.58 -10.34 0.39
C VAL A 184 26.39 -9.26 1.09
N PRO A 185 27.68 -9.48 1.42
CA PRO A 185 28.54 -8.40 1.94
C PRO A 185 28.52 -7.18 1.01
N THR A 186 28.24 -6.00 1.55
CA THR A 186 28.18 -4.76 0.77
C THR A 186 29.56 -4.42 0.19
N PRO A 187 29.70 -4.33 -1.15
CA PRO A 187 30.96 -3.95 -1.78
C PRO A 187 31.38 -2.51 -1.42
N GLY A 188 32.70 -2.26 -1.33
CA GLY A 188 33.24 -0.91 -1.17
C GLY A 188 33.18 -0.33 0.25
N VAL A 189 32.57 -1.02 1.22
CA VAL A 189 32.62 -0.61 2.63
C VAL A 189 34.00 -0.92 3.21
N THR A 190 34.76 0.12 3.56
CA THR A 190 36.10 -0.02 4.15
C THR A 190 36.04 -0.75 5.49
N GLY A 191 36.83 -1.81 5.66
CA GLY A 191 36.86 -2.59 6.90
C GLY A 191 35.65 -3.51 7.09
N ASN A 192 34.86 -3.78 6.05
CA ASN A 192 33.72 -4.68 6.16
C ASN A 192 34.15 -6.10 6.52
N THR A 193 33.68 -6.61 7.66
CA THR A 193 33.94 -7.98 8.15
C THR A 193 32.84 -8.97 7.75
N ALA A 194 31.80 -8.53 7.04
CA ALA A 194 30.72 -9.38 6.57
C ALA A 194 31.25 -10.52 5.68
N ALA A 195 30.68 -11.71 5.86
CA ALA A 195 30.98 -12.88 5.05
C ALA A 195 29.75 -13.33 4.26
N ALA A 196 29.96 -13.99 3.13
CA ALA A 196 28.89 -14.59 2.34
C ALA A 196 28.06 -15.58 3.19
N LEU A 197 26.76 -15.66 2.91
CA LEU A 197 25.88 -16.59 3.61
C LEU A 197 26.26 -18.03 3.28
N THR A 198 26.24 -18.90 4.30
CA THR A 198 26.47 -20.34 4.15
C THR A 198 25.18 -21.13 3.96
N VAL A 199 24.04 -20.51 4.25
CA VAL A 199 22.70 -21.08 4.14
C VAL A 199 21.83 -20.09 3.39
N THR A 200 21.10 -20.59 2.39
CA THR A 200 20.11 -19.79 1.66
C THR A 200 18.95 -19.46 2.61
N PRO A 201 18.59 -18.18 2.78
CA PRO A 201 17.42 -17.80 3.55
C PRO A 201 16.14 -18.41 3.00
N ALA A 202 15.18 -18.70 3.87
CA ALA A 202 13.85 -19.07 3.44
C ALA A 202 13.17 -17.88 2.74
N ASN A 203 12.24 -18.17 1.84
CA ASN A 203 11.33 -17.15 1.33
C ASN A 203 10.47 -16.60 2.47
N THR A 204 9.90 -15.41 2.29
CA THR A 204 9.01 -14.83 3.30
C THR A 204 7.81 -15.73 3.60
N ASP A 205 7.46 -15.83 4.88
CA ASP A 205 6.31 -16.58 5.36
C ASP A 205 4.98 -15.82 5.16
N VAL A 206 3.90 -16.34 5.72
CA VAL A 206 2.55 -15.73 5.61
C VAL A 206 2.43 -14.36 6.30
N GLN A 207 3.37 -14.02 7.19
CA GLN A 207 3.49 -12.73 7.86
C GLN A 207 4.55 -11.85 7.17
N GLY A 208 4.98 -12.20 5.96
CA GLY A 208 5.94 -11.41 5.19
C GLY A 208 7.35 -11.45 5.77
N CYS A 209 7.63 -12.37 6.70
CA CYS A 209 8.88 -12.42 7.42
C CYS A 209 9.86 -13.44 6.85
N SER A 210 11.14 -13.09 6.82
CA SER A 210 12.25 -14.03 6.62
C SER A 210 13.40 -13.68 7.56
N TYR A 211 14.15 -14.69 7.98
CA TYR A 211 15.17 -14.58 9.02
C TYR A 211 16.49 -15.13 8.52
N ILE A 212 17.53 -14.30 8.51
CA ILE A 212 18.90 -14.70 8.16
C ILE A 212 19.69 -14.79 9.46
N LEU A 213 19.85 -16.02 9.95
CA LEU A 213 20.42 -16.29 11.27
C LEU A 213 21.93 -16.50 11.20
N LYS A 214 22.63 -16.18 12.30
CA LYS A 214 24.06 -16.47 12.52
C LYS A 214 24.99 -15.88 11.44
N VAL A 215 24.68 -14.68 10.95
CA VAL A 215 25.54 -13.98 10.00
C VAL A 215 26.79 -13.41 10.68
N THR A 216 27.92 -13.39 10.00
CA THR A 216 29.13 -12.73 10.52
C THR A 216 28.88 -11.22 10.63
N PRO A 217 29.24 -10.56 11.75
CA PRO A 217 29.04 -9.11 11.88
C PRO A 217 29.69 -8.33 10.72
N GLY A 218 29.04 -7.27 10.26
CA GLY A 218 29.46 -6.48 9.11
C GLY A 218 28.29 -5.82 8.38
N THR A 219 28.55 -5.24 7.22
CA THR A 219 27.53 -4.56 6.39
C THR A 219 27.10 -5.44 5.23
N TYR A 220 25.79 -5.60 5.07
CA TYR A 220 25.15 -6.46 4.08
C TYR A 220 24.18 -5.69 3.19
N ASP A 221 24.16 -6.02 1.91
CA ASP A 221 23.09 -5.66 0.98
C ASP A 221 22.05 -6.78 0.98
N VAL A 222 20.93 -6.53 1.64
CA VAL A 222 19.78 -7.42 1.69
C VAL A 222 18.93 -7.18 0.47
N THR A 223 18.61 -8.23 -0.27
CA THR A 223 17.84 -8.15 -1.51
C THR A 223 16.62 -9.05 -1.45
N VAL A 224 15.48 -8.52 -1.85
CA VAL A 224 14.23 -9.26 -2.06
C VAL A 224 13.97 -9.38 -3.56
N THR A 225 13.53 -10.54 -4.03
CA THR A 225 13.25 -10.80 -5.44
C THR A 225 11.93 -11.53 -5.65
N LYS A 226 11.15 -11.04 -6.62
CA LYS A 226 9.93 -11.70 -7.13
C LYS A 226 9.56 -11.08 -8.47
N ALA A 227 9.35 -11.91 -9.49
CA ALA A 227 9.00 -11.41 -10.82
C ALA A 227 7.71 -10.58 -10.80
N GLY A 228 7.70 -9.47 -11.54
CA GLY A 228 6.57 -8.54 -11.62
C GLY A 228 6.45 -7.57 -10.43
N TYR A 229 7.22 -7.77 -9.35
CA TYR A 229 7.14 -6.89 -8.17
C TYR A 229 8.04 -5.66 -8.32
N ILE A 230 7.72 -4.57 -7.66
CA ILE A 230 8.51 -3.34 -7.63
C ILE A 230 8.42 -2.67 -6.26
N ALA A 231 9.54 -2.09 -5.81
CA ALA A 231 9.57 -1.35 -4.55
C ALA A 231 9.01 0.06 -4.70
N ASP A 232 8.71 0.67 -3.56
CA ASP A 232 8.30 2.08 -3.40
C ASP A 232 9.27 3.06 -4.08
N ASP A 233 10.57 2.76 -4.13
CA ASP A 233 11.55 3.58 -4.83
C ASP A 233 11.41 3.57 -6.37
N ASN A 234 10.58 2.69 -6.92
CA ASN A 234 10.37 2.50 -8.35
C ASN A 234 11.71 2.45 -9.13
N LYS A 235 12.76 1.78 -8.65
CA LYS A 235 14.03 1.71 -9.40
C LYS A 235 14.13 0.49 -10.29
N THR A 236 13.86 -0.68 -9.72
CA THR A 236 14.13 -1.96 -10.37
C THR A 236 12.90 -2.85 -10.32
N LEU A 237 12.43 -3.27 -11.49
CA LEU A 237 11.38 -4.28 -11.58
C LEU A 237 11.97 -5.65 -11.22
N GLY A 238 11.29 -6.38 -10.36
CA GLY A 238 11.60 -7.75 -9.95
C GLY A 238 12.50 -7.87 -8.72
N SER A 239 13.09 -6.77 -8.24
CA SER A 239 14.07 -6.79 -7.16
C SER A 239 14.12 -5.48 -6.38
N ALA A 240 14.43 -5.55 -5.09
CA ALA A 240 14.74 -4.38 -4.26
C ALA A 240 15.86 -4.70 -3.27
N THR A 241 16.72 -3.72 -2.97
CA THR A 241 17.90 -3.91 -2.13
C THR A 241 17.99 -2.82 -1.07
N LYS A 242 18.30 -3.21 0.19
CA LYS A 242 18.59 -2.30 1.30
C LYS A 242 19.87 -2.72 2.00
N THR A 243 20.71 -1.76 2.33
CA THR A 243 21.96 -1.98 3.06
C THR A 243 21.70 -1.92 4.56
N VAL A 244 22.18 -2.91 5.32
CA VAL A 244 22.05 -2.99 6.78
C VAL A 244 23.39 -3.30 7.44
N GLY A 245 23.64 -2.68 8.59
CA GLY A 245 24.78 -2.99 9.46
C GLY A 245 24.38 -3.98 10.54
N VAL A 246 25.14 -5.06 10.68
CA VAL A 246 24.91 -6.11 11.68
C VAL A 246 26.04 -6.11 12.69
N ALA A 247 25.71 -5.86 13.96
CA ALA A 247 26.66 -5.94 15.06
C ALA A 247 26.60 -7.30 15.77
N GLN A 248 27.70 -7.66 16.42
CA GLN A 248 27.84 -8.87 17.22
C GLN A 248 26.77 -8.96 18.32
N GLY A 249 26.09 -10.11 18.42
CA GLY A 249 25.05 -10.39 19.39
C GLY A 249 23.72 -9.67 19.15
N THR A 250 23.57 -8.93 18.05
CA THR A 250 22.39 -8.09 17.78
C THR A 250 21.63 -8.50 16.52
N SER A 251 20.40 -8.00 16.40
CA SER A 251 19.59 -8.11 15.19
C SER A 251 19.54 -6.77 14.42
N ALA A 252 19.61 -6.86 13.09
CA ALA A 252 19.37 -5.75 12.17
C ALA A 252 18.10 -6.02 11.36
N SER A 253 17.39 -4.97 10.95
CA SER A 253 16.10 -5.08 10.26
C SER A 253 16.16 -4.46 8.87
N ALA A 254 15.58 -5.15 7.89
CA ALA A 254 15.39 -4.68 6.52
C ALA A 254 13.92 -4.83 6.14
N ALA A 255 13.17 -3.73 6.15
CA ALA A 255 11.77 -3.70 5.78
C ALA A 255 11.61 -3.23 4.32
N PHE A 256 10.81 -3.91 3.51
CA PHE A 256 10.60 -3.60 2.09
C PHE A 256 9.11 -3.44 1.80
N GLN A 257 8.72 -2.25 1.33
CA GLN A 257 7.43 -2.08 0.68
C GLN A 257 7.57 -2.54 -0.77
N PHE A 258 7.20 -3.80 -1.05
CA PHE A 258 7.51 -4.49 -2.31
C PHE A 258 6.32 -5.34 -2.75
N ASP A 259 5.69 -4.95 -3.86
CA ASP A 259 4.46 -5.57 -4.32
C ASP A 259 4.40 -5.69 -5.84
N ASN A 260 3.43 -6.46 -6.35
CA ASN A 260 3.20 -6.63 -7.78
C ASN A 260 2.90 -5.28 -8.43
N ALA A 261 3.68 -4.92 -9.45
CA ALA A 261 3.59 -3.61 -10.08
C ALA A 261 2.22 -3.37 -10.70
N GLY A 262 1.70 -2.16 -10.54
CA GLY A 262 0.58 -1.66 -11.34
C GLY A 262 1.07 -1.28 -12.74
N LEU A 263 0.22 -1.45 -13.75
CA LEU A 263 0.55 -1.10 -15.14
C LEU A 263 -0.12 0.21 -15.54
N PHE A 264 0.67 1.24 -15.82
CA PHE A 264 0.19 2.59 -16.12
C PHE A 264 0.34 2.90 -17.60
N SER A 265 -0.78 3.08 -18.30
CA SER A 265 -0.83 3.53 -19.69
C SER A 265 -1.04 5.05 -19.74
N SER A 266 -0.46 5.69 -20.76
CA SER A 266 -0.54 7.15 -20.93
C SER A 266 -1.10 7.51 -22.31
N ALA A 267 -2.07 8.41 -22.33
CA ALA A 267 -2.58 9.06 -23.54
C ALA A 267 -1.96 10.46 -23.63
N LEU A 268 -1.25 10.73 -24.72
CA LEU A 268 -0.51 11.98 -24.90
C LEU A 268 -1.32 13.05 -25.61
N ALA A 269 -1.03 14.31 -25.32
CA ALA A 269 -1.60 15.50 -25.95
C ALA A 269 -3.14 15.55 -25.92
N VAL A 270 -3.75 15.05 -24.83
CA VAL A 270 -5.22 14.91 -24.72
C VAL A 270 -5.98 16.24 -24.74
N ASN A 271 -5.30 17.36 -24.51
CA ASN A 271 -5.86 18.71 -24.56
C ASN A 271 -6.06 19.23 -25.99
N ALA A 272 -5.45 18.60 -26.99
CA ALA A 272 -5.74 18.90 -28.39
C ALA A 272 -6.89 18.00 -28.88
N ALA A 273 -7.94 18.63 -29.43
CA ALA A 273 -9.02 17.93 -30.13
C ALA A 273 -8.44 16.93 -31.16
N PRO A 274 -9.10 15.78 -31.43
CA PRO A 274 -8.50 14.68 -32.16
C PRO A 274 -8.01 15.15 -33.52
N THR A 275 -6.70 15.35 -33.61
CA THR A 275 -6.03 15.69 -34.85
C THR A 275 -5.28 14.41 -35.25
N PRO A 276 -5.77 13.64 -36.23
CA PRO A 276 -5.01 12.51 -36.75
C PRO A 276 -3.59 12.97 -37.11
N GLY A 277 -2.57 12.26 -36.62
CA GLY A 277 -1.18 12.52 -37.03
C GLY A 277 -0.42 13.57 -36.22
N ILE A 278 -0.79 13.86 -34.95
CA ILE A 278 0.11 14.57 -34.03
C ILE A 278 1.36 13.70 -33.82
N LEU A 279 2.53 14.25 -34.16
CA LEU A 279 3.81 13.62 -33.86
C LEU A 279 4.24 13.95 -32.43
N VAL A 280 4.60 12.91 -31.68
CA VAL A 280 5.23 13.01 -30.35
C VAL A 280 6.71 12.62 -30.47
N PRO A 281 7.59 13.13 -29.58
CA PRO A 281 8.98 12.75 -29.62
C PRO A 281 9.17 11.25 -29.39
N THR A 282 10.04 10.63 -30.18
CA THR A 282 10.39 9.21 -30.05
C THR A 282 11.28 8.90 -28.86
N ASN A 283 11.92 9.93 -28.30
CA ASN A 283 12.73 9.88 -27.09
C ASN A 283 12.07 10.70 -25.95
N LEU A 284 10.74 10.79 -25.94
CA LEU A 284 9.99 11.46 -24.87
C LEU A 284 10.18 10.69 -23.55
N ASP A 285 10.36 11.43 -22.47
CA ASP A 285 10.21 10.90 -21.11
C ASP A 285 8.88 11.36 -20.53
N LEU A 286 8.30 10.55 -19.65
CA LEU A 286 7.19 10.92 -18.79
C LEU A 286 7.64 10.93 -17.34
N SER A 287 7.12 11.88 -16.58
CA SER A 287 7.32 11.98 -15.14
C SER A 287 6.04 11.57 -14.43
N TYR A 288 6.16 10.61 -13.53
CA TYR A 288 5.07 10.07 -12.72
C TYR A 288 5.22 10.62 -11.31
N LEU A 289 4.35 11.56 -10.95
CA LEU A 289 4.37 12.24 -9.66
C LEU A 289 3.36 11.57 -8.73
N SER A 290 3.82 11.13 -7.57
CA SER A 290 2.99 10.71 -6.44
C SER A 290 3.33 11.53 -5.19
N THR A 291 2.55 11.34 -4.13
CA THR A 291 2.84 11.88 -2.79
C THR A 291 4.17 11.39 -2.21
N TYR A 292 4.70 10.28 -2.73
CA TYR A 292 5.94 9.64 -2.27
C TYR A 292 7.17 10.00 -3.11
N GLY A 293 6.99 10.68 -4.25
CA GLY A 293 8.10 11.14 -5.08
C GLY A 293 7.76 11.26 -6.56
N ASN A 294 8.80 11.58 -7.33
CA ASN A 294 8.74 11.73 -8.79
C ASN A 294 9.62 10.67 -9.46
N TYR A 295 9.04 9.99 -10.46
CA TYR A 295 9.71 8.92 -11.19
C TYR A 295 9.67 9.19 -12.69
N VAL A 296 10.85 9.32 -13.30
CA VAL A 296 10.98 9.57 -14.74
C VAL A 296 11.17 8.24 -15.48
N ARG A 297 10.44 8.07 -16.60
CA ARG A 297 10.53 6.89 -17.48
C ARG A 297 10.48 7.28 -18.96
N PRO A 298 11.26 6.61 -19.81
CA PRO A 298 11.09 6.72 -21.25
C PRO A 298 9.68 6.29 -21.67
N TYR A 299 9.04 7.09 -22.52
CA TYR A 299 7.78 6.73 -23.16
C TYR A 299 8.04 5.77 -24.31
N THR A 300 7.46 4.57 -24.23
CA THR A 300 7.58 3.53 -25.26
C THR A 300 6.27 3.24 -25.98
N GLY A 301 5.18 3.93 -25.63
CA GLY A 301 3.82 3.61 -26.07
C GLY A 301 3.19 2.41 -25.34
N SER A 302 3.96 1.68 -24.56
CA SER A 302 3.50 0.57 -23.72
C SER A 302 3.21 1.04 -22.29
N ALA A 303 2.40 0.26 -21.58
CA ALA A 303 2.18 0.51 -20.15
C ALA A 303 3.49 0.35 -19.36
N VAL A 304 3.69 1.22 -18.38
CA VAL A 304 4.88 1.25 -17.52
C VAL A 304 4.56 0.58 -16.19
N PRO A 305 5.36 -0.37 -15.71
CA PRO A 305 5.20 -0.95 -14.39
C PRO A 305 5.72 0.01 -13.32
N LEU A 306 4.85 0.38 -12.38
CA LEU A 306 5.19 1.23 -11.23
C LEU A 306 4.57 0.66 -9.95
N HIS A 307 5.08 1.10 -8.81
CA HIS A 307 4.57 0.74 -7.49
C HIS A 307 3.12 1.19 -7.36
N PRO A 308 2.18 0.32 -6.94
CA PRO A 308 0.76 0.62 -6.94
C PRO A 308 0.34 1.47 -5.72
N TYR A 309 0.76 2.74 -5.69
CA TYR A 309 0.30 3.67 -4.66
C TYR A 309 -1.21 3.91 -4.76
N ALA A 310 -1.88 3.96 -3.60
CA ALA A 310 -3.32 4.20 -3.51
C ALA A 310 -3.72 5.57 -4.07
N ASP A 311 -2.91 6.61 -3.82
CA ASP A 311 -3.12 7.97 -4.36
C ASP A 311 -2.81 8.06 -5.87
N GLY A 312 -2.17 7.03 -6.43
CA GLY A 312 -1.82 6.97 -7.84
C GLY A 312 -0.71 7.92 -8.26
N TYR A 313 -0.69 8.22 -9.56
CA TYR A 313 0.30 9.10 -10.19
C TYR A 313 -0.38 10.13 -11.09
N THR A 314 -0.01 11.40 -10.92
CA THR A 314 -0.17 12.41 -11.97
C THR A 314 0.97 12.23 -12.97
N VAL A 315 0.65 12.19 -14.26
CA VAL A 315 1.65 11.97 -15.32
C VAL A 315 1.86 13.25 -16.11
N LEU A 316 3.10 13.73 -16.12
CA LEU A 316 3.54 14.91 -16.86
C LEU A 316 4.44 14.50 -18.03
N ALA A 317 4.37 15.24 -19.13
CA ALA A 317 5.31 15.08 -20.22
C ALA A 317 6.65 15.74 -19.88
N GLY A 318 7.76 15.09 -20.25
CA GLY A 318 9.11 15.57 -20.04
C GLY A 318 9.76 15.07 -18.75
N LYS A 319 11.02 15.51 -18.53
CA LYS A 319 11.83 15.19 -17.34
C LYS A 319 11.58 16.24 -16.25
N TYR A 320 10.49 16.10 -15.52
CA TYR A 320 10.20 16.92 -14.36
C TYR A 320 11.23 16.60 -13.27
N VAL A 321 11.69 17.65 -12.59
CA VAL A 321 12.63 17.59 -11.48
C VAL A 321 12.16 18.60 -10.46
N ASP A 322 11.90 18.15 -9.24
CA ASP A 322 11.50 19.01 -8.13
C ASP A 322 12.70 19.50 -7.32
N SER A 323 12.46 20.42 -6.38
CA SER A 323 13.48 20.97 -5.48
C SER A 323 13.95 20.00 -4.41
N VAL A 324 13.27 18.87 -4.22
CA VAL A 324 13.61 17.86 -3.22
C VAL A 324 14.69 16.92 -3.77
N THR A 325 14.62 16.63 -5.07
CA THR A 325 15.48 15.66 -5.76
C THR A 325 16.73 16.30 -6.38
N SER A 326 16.73 17.60 -6.65
CA SER A 326 17.86 18.28 -7.30
C SER A 326 17.89 19.79 -7.04
N SER A 327 19.08 20.38 -7.19
CA SER A 327 19.25 21.84 -7.26
C SER A 327 18.81 22.43 -8.61
N GLN A 328 18.65 21.61 -9.65
CA GLN A 328 18.16 22.01 -10.97
C GLN A 328 16.68 21.62 -11.13
N VAL A 329 15.79 22.45 -10.59
CA VAL A 329 14.33 22.25 -10.64
C VAL A 329 13.82 22.57 -12.05
N CYS A 330 12.87 21.80 -12.58
CA CYS A 330 12.24 22.04 -13.88
C CYS A 330 10.72 22.28 -13.73
N PRO A 331 10.31 23.40 -13.10
CA PRO A 331 8.90 23.66 -12.81
C PRO A 331 8.05 23.91 -14.05
N ALA A 332 8.62 24.37 -15.17
CA ALA A 332 7.83 24.68 -16.38
C ALA A 332 7.06 23.50 -16.98
N LEU A 333 7.42 22.25 -16.65
CA LEU A 333 6.71 21.05 -17.10
C LEU A 333 5.42 20.78 -16.33
N ASP A 334 5.28 21.36 -15.14
CA ASP A 334 4.15 21.17 -14.26
C ASP A 334 3.17 22.33 -14.39
N PRO A 335 1.95 22.10 -14.92
CA PRO A 335 0.92 23.14 -15.04
C PRO A 335 0.68 23.94 -13.75
N GLU A 336 0.67 23.29 -12.58
CA GLU A 336 0.39 23.96 -11.30
C GLU A 336 1.53 24.85 -10.81
N ALA A 337 2.74 24.68 -11.36
CA ALA A 337 3.87 25.53 -11.01
C ALA A 337 3.85 26.89 -11.75
N TRP A 338 2.94 27.08 -12.71
CA TRP A 338 2.76 28.34 -13.42
C TRP A 338 1.88 29.29 -12.60
N PRO A 339 2.39 30.47 -12.18
CA PRO A 339 1.58 31.42 -11.44
C PRO A 339 0.33 31.85 -12.20
N ASP A 340 -0.78 31.99 -11.48
CA ASP A 340 -2.02 32.53 -12.04
C ASP A 340 -1.79 33.90 -12.68
N THR A 341 -2.49 34.17 -13.77
CA THR A 341 -2.46 35.49 -14.42
C THR A 341 -3.87 35.93 -14.76
N THR A 342 -4.19 37.18 -14.47
CA THR A 342 -5.50 37.77 -14.79
C THR A 342 -5.36 38.74 -15.94
N VAL A 343 -6.15 38.54 -16.99
CA VAL A 343 -6.22 39.45 -18.15
C VAL A 343 -7.67 39.94 -18.27
N GLY A 344 -7.88 41.23 -18.02
CA GLY A 344 -9.24 41.77 -17.86
C GLY A 344 -9.91 41.18 -16.63
N SER A 345 -11.06 40.52 -16.80
CA SER A 345 -11.83 39.86 -15.74
C SER A 345 -11.69 38.33 -15.73
N VAL A 346 -10.79 37.77 -16.53
CA VAL A 346 -10.58 36.32 -16.65
C VAL A 346 -9.26 35.94 -16.01
N THR A 347 -9.30 34.98 -15.09
CA THR A 347 -8.11 34.39 -14.47
C THR A 347 -7.70 33.16 -15.28
N TYR A 348 -6.40 32.99 -15.47
CA TYR A 348 -5.80 31.87 -16.17
C TYR A 348 -4.94 31.09 -15.18
N SER A 349 -5.29 29.82 -15.00
CA SER A 349 -4.68 28.92 -14.01
C SER A 349 -4.26 27.61 -14.67
N GLY A 350 -3.14 27.05 -14.21
CA GLY A 350 -2.66 25.75 -14.65
C GLY A 350 -3.09 24.68 -13.66
N HIS A 351 -3.57 23.54 -14.17
CA HIS A 351 -4.04 22.43 -13.36
C HIS A 351 -3.35 21.14 -13.80
N ARG A 352 -2.89 20.36 -12.84
CA ARG A 352 -2.36 19.03 -13.14
C ARG A 352 -3.47 18.11 -13.64
N PRO A 353 -3.17 17.14 -14.50
CA PRO A 353 -4.09 16.05 -14.76
C PRO A 353 -4.38 15.26 -13.48
N ASP A 354 -5.61 14.75 -13.38
CA ASP A 354 -6.02 13.88 -12.27
C ASP A 354 -5.07 12.69 -12.12
N PRO A 355 -4.67 12.34 -10.88
CA PRO A 355 -3.84 11.17 -10.66
C PRO A 355 -4.59 9.89 -11.00
N VAL A 356 -3.84 8.90 -11.47
CA VAL A 356 -4.36 7.59 -11.81
C VAL A 356 -3.74 6.54 -10.90
N ALA A 357 -4.58 5.75 -10.23
CA ALA A 357 -4.17 4.64 -9.38
C ALA A 357 -4.37 3.27 -10.06
N ALA A 358 -3.62 2.29 -9.60
CA ALA A 358 -3.74 0.89 -10.01
C ALA A 358 -3.69 0.00 -8.77
N SER A 359 -4.50 -1.07 -8.75
CA SER A 359 -4.34 -2.13 -7.75
C SER A 359 -3.09 -2.98 -8.06
N PRO A 360 -2.47 -3.63 -7.05
CA PRO A 360 -1.31 -4.48 -7.27
C PRO A 360 -1.54 -5.54 -8.36
N GLY A 361 -0.62 -5.60 -9.32
CA GLY A 361 -0.68 -6.53 -10.46
C GLY A 361 -1.78 -6.27 -11.49
N GLN A 362 -2.53 -5.18 -11.37
CA GLN A 362 -3.60 -4.81 -12.30
C GLN A 362 -3.20 -3.60 -13.15
N PRO A 363 -3.81 -3.45 -14.34
CA PRO A 363 -3.73 -2.18 -15.05
C PRO A 363 -4.42 -1.09 -14.24
N ALA A 364 -3.93 0.13 -14.39
CA ALA A 364 -4.59 1.32 -13.91
C ALA A 364 -6.05 1.39 -14.40
N ALA A 365 -6.96 1.81 -13.52
CA ALA A 365 -8.40 1.83 -13.81
C ALA A 365 -8.73 2.75 -15.00
N ASN A 366 -7.95 3.83 -15.16
CA ASN A 366 -8.07 4.78 -16.25
C ASN A 366 -6.70 4.97 -16.92
N THR A 367 -6.71 5.38 -18.20
CA THR A 367 -5.47 5.82 -18.86
C THR A 367 -5.07 7.20 -18.33
N ALA A 368 -3.80 7.38 -17.98
CA ALA A 368 -3.26 8.66 -17.55
C ALA A 368 -3.31 9.67 -18.69
N LYS A 369 -3.99 10.79 -18.45
CA LYS A 369 -4.18 11.85 -19.44
C LYS A 369 -3.01 12.83 -19.36
N VAL A 370 -2.14 12.82 -20.35
CA VAL A 370 -0.97 13.70 -20.38
C VAL A 370 -1.27 14.88 -21.31
N THR A 371 -1.33 16.08 -20.72
CA THR A 371 -1.49 17.33 -21.48
C THR A 371 -0.15 17.82 -21.99
N MET A 372 -0.13 18.38 -23.19
CA MET A 372 1.09 18.84 -23.88
C MET A 372 0.81 20.10 -24.69
N GLY A 373 1.86 20.87 -24.96
CA GLY A 373 1.79 21.96 -25.93
C GLY A 373 1.74 21.42 -27.35
N VAL A 374 0.70 21.77 -28.11
CA VAL A 374 0.52 21.30 -29.49
C VAL A 374 0.65 22.45 -30.49
N ILE A 375 1.49 22.26 -31.50
CA ILE A 375 1.79 23.26 -32.52
C ILE A 375 1.82 22.64 -33.90
N THR A 376 1.27 23.35 -34.87
CA THR A 376 1.49 23.03 -36.29
C THR A 376 2.65 23.86 -36.81
N VAL A 377 3.63 23.20 -37.43
CA VAL A 377 4.79 23.84 -38.04
C VAL A 377 4.82 23.62 -39.54
N VAL A 378 5.14 24.69 -40.27
CA VAL A 378 5.41 24.68 -41.70
C VAL A 378 6.92 24.59 -41.89
N LEU A 379 7.35 23.56 -42.62
CA LEU A 379 8.74 23.29 -42.93
C LEU A 379 9.19 24.13 -44.12
N ASN A 380 10.40 24.68 -44.05
CA ASN A 380 10.97 25.43 -45.19
C ASN A 380 11.50 24.52 -46.30
N LYS A 381 11.52 23.19 -46.08
CA LYS A 381 11.85 22.18 -47.10
C LYS A 381 10.65 21.30 -47.36
N ALA A 382 10.27 21.21 -48.63
CA ALA A 382 9.01 20.58 -49.04
C ALA A 382 8.91 19.07 -48.75
N ASN A 383 10.03 18.36 -48.56
CA ASN A 383 10.05 16.94 -48.22
C ASN A 383 11.38 16.50 -47.61
N GLY A 384 11.33 15.51 -46.70
CA GLY A 384 12.51 14.75 -46.27
C GLY A 384 13.34 15.38 -45.13
N ALA A 385 12.79 16.34 -44.40
CA ALA A 385 13.44 16.94 -43.23
C ALA A 385 13.11 16.17 -41.95
N TYR A 386 14.09 16.05 -41.06
CA TYR A 386 13.89 15.64 -39.68
C TYR A 386 13.58 16.85 -38.81
N ILE A 387 12.81 16.66 -37.75
CA ILE A 387 12.46 17.70 -36.79
C ILE A 387 13.11 17.40 -35.44
N ASN A 388 13.66 18.45 -34.84
CA ASN A 388 14.23 18.44 -33.50
C ASN A 388 13.70 19.61 -32.69
N ALA A 389 13.47 19.39 -31.39
CA ALA A 389 13.09 20.43 -30.45
C ALA A 389 14.12 20.50 -29.32
N VAL A 390 14.59 21.71 -29.01
CA VAL A 390 15.58 21.95 -27.94
C VAL A 390 14.96 22.87 -26.90
N SER A 391 14.90 22.42 -25.64
CA SER A 391 14.37 23.22 -24.54
C SER A 391 15.23 24.45 -24.30
N GLN A 392 14.59 25.54 -23.87
CA GLN A 392 15.25 26.77 -23.49
C GLN A 392 15.14 26.96 -21.98
N SER A 393 16.26 27.28 -21.33
CA SER A 393 16.33 27.40 -19.87
C SER A 393 15.71 28.69 -19.31
N ALA A 394 15.73 29.77 -20.10
CA ALA A 394 15.24 31.08 -19.68
C ALA A 394 13.74 31.22 -19.94
N ALA A 395 13.00 31.62 -18.90
CA ALA A 395 11.66 32.17 -19.05
C ALA A 395 11.78 33.57 -19.68
N THR A 396 11.48 33.69 -20.96
CA THR A 396 11.39 35.01 -21.63
C THR A 396 9.99 35.60 -21.53
N THR A 397 9.03 34.80 -21.07
CA THR A 397 7.60 35.13 -20.97
C THR A 397 7.14 35.28 -19.53
N SER A 398 6.28 36.28 -19.27
CA SER A 398 5.70 36.52 -17.94
C SER A 398 4.93 35.29 -17.44
N GLY A 399 5.27 34.83 -16.23
CA GLY A 399 4.62 33.69 -15.59
C GLY A 399 5.16 32.31 -16.00
N ASN A 400 6.12 32.21 -16.92
CA ASN A 400 6.82 30.94 -17.15
C ASN A 400 7.83 30.71 -16.01
N PRO A 401 7.73 29.61 -15.23
CA PRO A 401 8.64 29.38 -14.10
C PRO A 401 10.02 28.85 -14.54
N GLY A 402 10.22 28.57 -15.84
CA GLY A 402 11.49 28.15 -16.42
C GLY A 402 11.82 26.67 -16.21
N CYS A 403 12.85 26.20 -16.92
CA CYS A 403 13.38 24.85 -16.75
C CYS A 403 14.87 24.77 -17.16
N PRO A 404 15.82 24.84 -16.21
CA PRO A 404 17.24 24.65 -16.47
C PRO A 404 17.63 23.24 -16.97
N VAL A 405 16.76 22.24 -16.82
CA VAL A 405 17.03 20.88 -17.31
C VAL A 405 16.99 20.88 -18.84
N ALA A 406 18.16 20.71 -19.46
CA ALA A 406 18.29 20.66 -20.90
C ALA A 406 17.64 19.39 -21.46
N MET A 407 16.69 19.56 -22.37
CA MET A 407 15.99 18.48 -23.07
C MET A 407 16.10 18.70 -24.58
N SER A 408 16.36 17.59 -25.30
CA SER A 408 16.37 17.57 -26.76
C SER A 408 15.52 16.41 -27.24
N TYR A 409 14.55 16.73 -28.10
CA TYR A 409 13.55 15.79 -28.57
C TYR A 409 13.63 15.62 -30.09
N THR A 410 13.55 14.37 -30.52
CA THR A 410 13.57 13.97 -31.93
C THR A 410 12.24 13.30 -32.28
N PHE A 411 11.73 13.58 -33.47
CA PHE A 411 10.45 13.02 -33.95
C PHE A 411 10.64 11.78 -34.84
N GLY A 412 11.83 11.16 -34.74
CA GLY A 412 12.17 9.91 -35.43
C GLY A 412 12.34 10.08 -36.93
N SER A 413 11.25 9.95 -37.68
CA SER A 413 11.26 9.84 -39.14
C SER A 413 11.25 11.21 -39.83
N LYS A 414 11.69 11.21 -41.09
CA LYS A 414 11.53 12.38 -41.97
C LYS A 414 10.04 12.65 -42.16
N VAL A 415 9.66 13.92 -42.17
CA VAL A 415 8.32 14.31 -42.59
C VAL A 415 8.15 13.97 -44.07
N THR A 416 7.15 13.14 -44.37
CA THR A 416 6.79 12.67 -45.71
C THR A 416 5.40 13.17 -46.06
N GLY A 417 5.24 13.79 -47.23
CA GLY A 417 3.93 14.25 -47.70
C GLY A 417 4.01 15.45 -48.64
N SER A 418 2.91 15.76 -49.33
CA SER A 418 2.80 16.97 -50.16
C SER A 418 2.52 18.23 -49.32
N SER A 419 2.01 18.06 -48.10
CA SER A 419 1.79 19.16 -47.16
C SER A 419 3.05 19.40 -46.35
N GLN A 420 3.65 20.59 -46.49
CA GLN A 420 4.82 21.02 -45.72
C GLN A 420 4.49 21.33 -44.25
N SER A 421 3.35 20.86 -43.76
CA SER A 421 2.76 21.20 -42.47
C SER A 421 2.64 19.95 -41.62
N VAL A 422 3.15 20.01 -40.40
CA VAL A 422 3.09 18.89 -39.46
C VAL A 422 2.72 19.38 -38.07
N THR A 423 1.91 18.60 -37.35
CA THR A 423 1.50 18.93 -35.99
C THR A 423 2.36 18.14 -35.00
N LEU A 424 2.95 18.84 -34.05
CA LEU A 424 3.86 18.32 -33.04
C LEU A 424 3.25 18.54 -31.66
N ALA A 425 3.49 17.60 -30.74
CA ALA A 425 3.25 17.80 -29.32
C ALA A 425 4.59 17.81 -28.57
N LEU A 426 4.76 18.78 -27.68
CA LEU A 426 5.92 18.93 -26.81
C LEU A 426 5.49 19.16 -25.38
N PRO A 427 6.31 18.81 -24.38
CA PRO A 427 6.04 19.20 -23.01
C PRO A 427 5.89 20.72 -22.84
N TRP A 428 5.24 21.14 -21.76
CA TRP A 428 5.09 22.55 -21.41
C TRP A 428 6.45 23.26 -21.28
N GLY A 429 6.44 24.59 -21.39
CA GLY A 429 7.67 25.39 -21.33
C GLY A 429 8.15 25.87 -22.70
N THR A 430 9.41 26.28 -22.79
CA THR A 430 9.95 27.03 -23.94
C THR A 430 10.87 26.18 -24.81
N TRP A 431 10.66 26.23 -26.13
CA TRP A 431 11.32 25.37 -27.10
C TRP A 431 11.79 26.15 -28.32
N LYS A 432 12.93 25.75 -28.88
CA LYS A 432 13.33 26.08 -30.25
C LYS A 432 13.17 24.85 -31.12
N LEU A 433 12.55 25.05 -32.28
CA LEU A 433 12.31 23.98 -33.25
C LEU A 433 13.29 24.09 -34.40
N TYR A 434 13.83 22.96 -34.83
CA TYR A 434 14.80 22.86 -35.90
C TYR A 434 14.36 21.83 -36.92
N GLN A 435 14.75 22.07 -38.16
CA GLN A 435 14.70 21.08 -39.23
C GLN A 435 16.12 20.77 -39.74
N GLY A 436 16.35 19.52 -40.13
CA GLY A 436 17.68 19.05 -40.53
C GLY A 436 17.69 17.84 -41.45
N GLY A 437 18.87 17.52 -41.98
CA GLY A 437 19.08 16.38 -42.89
C GLY A 437 19.25 15.03 -42.19
N SER A 438 19.44 15.02 -40.86
CA SER A 438 19.52 13.83 -40.00
C SER A 438 18.62 13.98 -38.76
N SER A 439 18.31 12.87 -38.10
CA SER A 439 17.43 12.80 -36.92
C SER A 439 17.94 13.54 -35.69
N THR A 440 19.15 14.09 -35.71
CA THR A 440 19.75 14.87 -34.62
C THR A 440 20.23 16.26 -35.05
N ALA A 441 20.11 16.59 -36.34
CA ALA A 441 20.62 17.85 -36.86
C ALA A 441 19.75 19.05 -36.44
N THR A 442 20.35 20.01 -35.73
CA THR A 442 19.77 21.32 -35.39
C THR A 442 20.26 22.41 -36.34
N THR A 443 20.22 22.15 -37.65
CA THR A 443 20.91 22.97 -38.67
C THR A 443 20.13 24.19 -39.13
N SER A 444 18.80 24.15 -39.09
CA SER A 444 17.96 25.27 -39.55
C SER A 444 16.80 25.46 -38.60
N GLN A 445 16.82 26.56 -37.84
CA GLN A 445 15.74 26.91 -36.94
C GLN A 445 14.46 27.23 -37.73
N ILE A 446 13.32 26.73 -37.28
CA ILE A 446 12.01 27.09 -37.80
C ILE A 446 11.64 28.44 -37.20
N GLY A 447 11.26 29.41 -38.05
CA GLY A 447 10.91 30.75 -37.61
C GLY A 447 9.46 30.86 -37.13
N ASN A 448 9.17 31.90 -36.35
CA ASN A 448 7.83 32.17 -35.79
C ASN A 448 6.70 32.26 -36.83
N SER A 449 7.00 32.67 -38.07
CA SER A 449 6.03 32.75 -39.17
C SER A 449 5.55 31.37 -39.63
N GLY A 450 6.36 30.32 -39.44
CA GLY A 450 6.03 28.94 -39.78
C GLY A 450 5.38 28.17 -38.63
N MET A 451 4.92 28.83 -37.56
CA MET A 451 4.35 28.16 -36.39
C MET A 451 2.93 28.65 -36.13
N THR A 452 1.97 27.74 -35.92
CA THR A 452 0.59 28.07 -35.58
C THR A 452 0.11 27.22 -34.41
N PRO A 453 -0.52 27.82 -33.38
CA PRO A 453 -1.06 27.05 -32.26
C PRO A 453 -2.17 26.13 -32.75
N SER A 454 -2.22 24.92 -32.19
CA SER A 454 -3.37 24.03 -32.36
C SER A 454 -4.47 24.37 -31.36
N THR A 455 -5.71 23.99 -31.67
CA THR A 455 -6.86 24.14 -30.77
C THR A 455 -6.57 23.52 -29.39
N GLY A 456 -6.86 24.25 -28.32
CA GLY A 456 -6.62 23.79 -26.94
C GLY A 456 -5.18 23.95 -26.45
N THR A 457 -4.34 24.70 -27.18
CA THR A 457 -2.99 25.08 -26.74
C THR A 457 -2.82 26.60 -26.81
N THR A 458 -2.33 27.19 -25.72
CA THR A 458 -1.84 28.58 -25.70
C THR A 458 -0.36 28.56 -26.04
N ILE A 459 0.03 29.30 -27.09
CA ILE A 459 1.44 29.49 -27.43
C ILE A 459 1.80 30.97 -27.40
N ILE A 460 3.01 31.26 -26.93
CA ILE A 460 3.60 32.59 -26.99
C ILE A 460 4.86 32.52 -27.85
N LYS A 461 4.90 33.35 -28.90
CA LYS A 461 6.01 33.40 -29.85
C LYS A 461 7.04 34.42 -29.37
N GLU A 462 8.25 33.97 -29.12
CA GLU A 462 9.33 34.77 -28.56
C GLU A 462 10.17 35.42 -29.65
N SER A 463 10.77 36.58 -29.37
CA SER A 463 11.60 37.33 -30.34
C SER A 463 12.82 36.55 -30.85
N SER A 464 13.25 35.50 -30.14
CA SER A 464 14.37 34.62 -30.50
C SER A 464 13.98 33.43 -31.39
N ASN A 465 12.80 33.46 -32.02
CA ASN A 465 12.19 32.32 -32.72
C ASN A 465 12.03 31.07 -31.83
N ALA A 466 11.82 31.29 -30.53
CA ALA A 466 11.39 30.26 -29.59
C ALA A 466 9.87 30.33 -29.41
N VAL A 467 9.28 29.23 -28.95
CA VAL A 467 7.87 29.15 -28.63
C VAL A 467 7.70 28.66 -27.20
N THR A 468 6.86 29.34 -26.44
CA THR A 468 6.48 28.96 -25.08
C THR A 468 5.08 28.35 -25.10
N PHE A 469 4.98 27.11 -24.65
CA PHE A 469 3.71 26.44 -24.42
C PHE A 469 3.24 26.73 -23.01
N ASP A 470 2.14 27.47 -22.91
CA ASP A 470 1.54 27.88 -21.64
C ASP A 470 0.39 26.92 -21.29
N PRO A 471 0.49 26.22 -20.14
CA PRO A 471 -0.54 25.25 -19.72
C PRO A 471 -1.78 25.90 -19.12
N ARG A 472 -1.77 27.21 -18.85
CA ARG A 472 -2.86 27.89 -18.15
C ARG A 472 -4.09 28.02 -19.06
N VAL A 473 -5.24 27.72 -18.49
CA VAL A 473 -6.56 27.83 -19.15
C VAL A 473 -7.42 28.83 -18.38
N ALA A 474 -8.36 29.48 -19.08
CA ALA A 474 -9.31 30.38 -18.45
C ALA A 474 -10.17 29.61 -17.44
N SER A 475 -10.22 30.10 -16.19
CA SER A 475 -11.05 29.56 -15.11
C SER A 475 -12.41 30.22 -15.00
#